data_AF-A0A562I7T8-F1
#
_entry.id   AF-A0A562I7T8-F1
#
_cell.length_a   1.000
_cell.length_b   1.000
_cell.length_c   1.000
_cell.angle_alpha   90.00
_cell.angle_beta   90.00
_cell.angle_gamma   90.00
#
_symmetry.space_group_name_H-M   'P 1'
#
loop_
_entity.id
_entity.type
_entity.pdbx_description
1 polymer ?
#
loop_
_entity_poly.entity_id
_entity_poly.type
_entity_poly.pdbx_seq_one_letter_code
_entity_poly.pdbx_strand_id
1 'polypeptide(L)'
;MTTARRAGRYAVLVFLALAFLVPLVWMILTSLKTYGGAQRIPPDWLPNPFSGYGYERILNNAESPVLRWFLNSMLAATLHTLLSLATASAGELEEAAVLDGANHWQIFTRVLLPLSQPALATLAVLSFLTNWNDFLWPVYVLFSPEQLTLPPGLGLLQRAYNTDYPVVMAGAVLASVPVLLLFVLAQRHIIQGVSRSGLKG
;
A
#
# COMPACT_ATOMS: atom_id res chain seq x y z
N MET A 1 19.23 32.30 -13.93
CA MET A 1 18.50 31.95 -12.69
C MET A 1 19.48 31.86 -11.53
N THR A 2 19.35 32.71 -10.50
CA THR A 2 20.37 32.91 -9.45
C THR A 2 20.45 31.75 -8.45
N THR A 3 21.67 31.39 -8.03
CA THR A 3 21.98 30.29 -7.09
C THR A 3 21.14 30.34 -5.80
N ALA A 4 20.86 31.54 -5.29
CA ALA A 4 20.00 31.76 -4.13
C ALA A 4 18.55 31.24 -4.31
N ARG A 5 17.97 31.41 -5.50
CA ARG A 5 16.63 30.86 -5.80
C ARG A 5 16.63 29.33 -5.86
N ARG A 6 17.74 28.70 -6.28
CA ARG A 6 17.87 27.24 -6.28
C ARG A 6 18.01 26.70 -4.86
N ALA A 7 18.86 27.32 -4.04
CA ALA A 7 19.04 26.95 -2.64
C ALA A 7 17.73 27.03 -1.83
N GLY A 8 16.96 28.12 -1.99
CA GLY A 8 15.66 28.28 -1.33
C GLY A 8 14.66 27.18 -1.71
N ARG A 9 14.62 26.80 -3.00
CA ARG A 9 13.75 25.70 -3.47
C ARG A 9 14.12 24.35 -2.85
N TYR A 10 15.41 24.02 -2.81
CA TYR A 10 15.85 22.76 -2.20
C TYR A 10 15.59 22.73 -0.69
N ALA A 11 15.79 23.84 0.02
CA ALA A 11 15.47 23.93 1.44
C ALA A 11 13.98 23.64 1.70
N VAL A 12 13.08 24.23 0.91
CA VAL A 12 11.64 23.95 0.99
C VAL A 12 11.33 22.48 0.70
N LEU A 13 11.92 21.90 -0.36
CA LEU A 13 11.69 20.49 -0.70
C LEU A 13 12.17 19.52 0.39
N VAL A 14 13.34 19.79 0.99
CA VAL A 14 13.87 18.98 2.11
C VAL A 14 12.98 19.13 3.34
N PHE A 15 12.58 20.34 3.68
CA PHE A 15 11.66 20.58 4.79
C PHE A 15 10.34 19.82 4.61
N LEU A 16 9.73 19.91 3.42
CA LEU A 16 8.52 19.17 3.10
C LEU A 16 8.74 17.67 3.22
N ALA A 17 9.82 17.13 2.63
CA ALA A 17 10.14 15.70 2.72
C ALA A 17 10.27 15.23 4.17
N LEU A 18 10.96 16.00 5.03
CA LEU A 18 11.08 15.69 6.46
C LEU A 18 9.73 15.73 7.17
N ALA A 19 8.88 16.72 6.88
CA ALA A 19 7.55 16.83 7.47
C ALA A 19 6.67 15.61 7.15
N PHE A 20 6.79 15.03 5.95
CA PHE A 20 6.09 13.79 5.58
C PHE A 20 6.63 12.54 6.30
N LEU A 21 7.90 12.52 6.69
CA LEU A 21 8.51 11.40 7.40
C LEU A 21 8.16 11.38 8.90
N VAL A 22 7.90 12.54 9.51
CA VAL A 22 7.55 12.64 10.94
C VAL A 22 6.43 11.69 11.36
N PRO A 23 5.23 11.66 10.72
CA PRO A 23 4.16 10.76 11.11
C PRO A 23 4.52 9.28 10.93
N LEU A 24 5.34 8.93 9.92
CA LEU A 24 5.79 7.56 9.69
C LEU A 24 6.77 7.11 10.78
N VAL A 25 7.72 7.97 11.14
CA VAL A 25 8.63 7.73 12.25
C VAL A 25 7.85 7.63 13.56
N TRP A 26 6.89 8.52 13.79
CA TRP A 26 6.03 8.49 14.97
C TRP A 26 5.22 7.19 15.07
N MET A 27 4.66 6.71 13.95
CA MET A 27 3.94 5.45 13.85
C MET A 27 4.84 4.27 14.24
N ILE A 28 6.04 4.17 13.65
CA ILE A 28 6.99 3.09 13.95
C ILE A 28 7.48 3.16 15.40
N LEU A 29 7.79 4.35 15.92
CA LEU A 29 8.21 4.48 17.32
C LEU A 29 7.07 4.12 18.26
N THR A 30 5.84 4.53 17.96
CA THR A 30 4.68 4.23 18.82
C THR A 30 4.30 2.76 18.78
N SER A 31 4.48 2.04 17.66
CA SER A 31 4.28 0.59 17.62
C SER A 31 5.26 -0.19 18.52
N LEU A 32 6.39 0.44 18.87
CA LEU A 32 7.42 -0.10 19.75
C LEU A 32 7.30 0.35 21.22
N LYS A 33 6.23 1.08 21.58
CA LYS A 33 5.94 1.48 22.97
C LYS A 33 5.09 0.43 23.68
N THR A 34 5.13 0.44 25.01
CA THR A 34 4.15 -0.27 25.84
C THR A 34 2.80 0.48 25.82
N TYR A 35 1.71 -0.21 26.20
CA TYR A 35 0.39 0.42 26.35
C TYR A 35 0.45 1.69 27.22
N GLY A 36 0.99 1.56 28.44
CA GLY A 36 1.11 2.69 29.36
C GLY A 36 2.03 3.80 28.85
N GLY A 37 3.13 3.46 28.16
CA GLY A 37 4.05 4.45 27.60
C GLY A 37 3.43 5.30 26.49
N ALA A 38 2.54 4.72 25.68
CA ALA A 38 1.85 5.44 24.62
C ALA A 38 0.72 6.37 25.11
N GLN A 39 0.23 6.19 26.34
CA GLN A 39 -0.82 7.01 26.96
C GLN A 39 -0.25 8.19 27.80
N ARG A 40 1.08 8.35 27.87
CA ARG A 40 1.70 9.41 28.66
C ARG A 40 1.42 10.81 28.08
N ILE A 41 1.17 11.77 28.97
CA ILE A 41 1.03 13.19 28.65
C ILE A 41 2.04 13.96 29.52
N PRO A 42 3.05 14.63 28.93
CA PRO A 42 3.35 14.72 27.50
C PRO A 42 3.81 13.37 26.91
N PRO A 43 3.68 13.16 25.58
CA PRO A 43 4.03 11.90 24.96
C PRO A 43 5.55 11.74 24.83
N ASP A 44 6.05 10.55 25.15
CA ASP A 44 7.46 10.22 24.98
C ASP A 44 7.81 10.16 23.48
N TRP A 45 8.89 10.83 23.07
CA TRP A 45 9.32 10.80 21.67
C TRP A 45 9.93 9.46 21.28
N LEU A 46 10.73 8.88 22.18
CA LEU A 46 11.36 7.58 22.00
C LEU A 46 10.70 6.55 22.92
N PRO A 47 10.60 5.28 22.50
CA PRO A 47 10.15 4.20 23.37
C PRO A 47 11.03 4.09 24.61
N ASN A 48 10.40 4.04 25.79
CA ASN A 48 11.10 3.87 27.05
C ASN A 48 10.26 3.01 28.03
N PRO A 49 10.50 1.69 28.10
CA PRO A 49 11.45 0.91 27.30
C PRO A 49 10.94 0.65 25.87
N PHE A 50 11.84 0.20 24.99
CA PHE A 50 11.44 -0.44 23.74
C PHE A 50 10.71 -1.75 24.04
N SER A 51 9.58 -1.98 23.37
CA SER A 51 8.71 -3.13 23.61
C SER A 51 8.08 -3.63 22.31
N GLY A 52 8.00 -4.95 22.15
CA GLY A 52 7.25 -5.60 21.07
C GLY A 52 5.75 -5.75 21.34
N TYR A 53 5.24 -5.13 22.41
CA TYR A 53 3.87 -5.33 22.93
C TYR A 53 2.78 -5.31 21.84
N GLY A 54 2.77 -4.30 20.97
CA GLY A 54 1.77 -4.19 19.90
C GLY A 54 1.79 -5.38 18.95
N TYR A 55 2.98 -5.85 18.58
CA TYR A 55 3.17 -7.01 17.70
C TYR A 55 2.81 -8.33 18.40
N GLU A 56 3.20 -8.50 19.66
CA GLU A 56 2.82 -9.67 20.46
C GLU A 56 1.29 -9.79 20.60
N ARG A 57 0.61 -8.67 20.82
CA ARG A 57 -0.86 -8.61 20.86
C ARG A 57 -1.47 -8.99 19.50
N ILE A 58 -0.92 -8.50 18.39
CA ILE A 58 -1.38 -8.87 17.05
C ILE A 58 -1.23 -10.37 16.77
N LEU A 59 -0.12 -10.97 17.22
CA LEU A 59 0.20 -12.38 16.95
C LEU A 59 -0.57 -13.35 17.86
N ASN A 60 -0.84 -12.96 19.11
CA ASN A 60 -1.36 -13.87 20.13
C ASN A 60 -2.83 -13.59 20.53
N ASN A 61 -3.45 -12.51 20.07
CA ASN A 61 -4.80 -12.16 20.48
C ASN A 61 -5.88 -12.79 19.56
N ALA A 62 -6.64 -13.73 20.13
CA ALA A 62 -7.77 -14.36 19.43
C ALA A 62 -8.97 -13.41 19.21
N GLU A 63 -9.10 -12.33 19.99
CA GLU A 63 -10.22 -11.37 19.87
C GLU A 63 -10.09 -10.44 18.67
N SER A 64 -8.90 -10.31 18.08
CA SER A 64 -8.64 -9.38 16.98
C SER A 64 -7.69 -10.04 15.99
N PRO A 65 -8.21 -10.80 15.01
CA PRO A 65 -7.40 -11.62 14.12
C PRO A 65 -6.72 -10.80 13.01
N VAL A 66 -5.88 -9.84 13.39
CA VAL A 66 -5.20 -8.89 12.49
C VAL A 66 -4.40 -9.60 11.40
N LEU A 67 -3.72 -10.71 11.73
CA LEU A 67 -2.99 -11.49 10.73
C LEU A 67 -3.93 -12.14 9.69
N ARG A 68 -5.12 -12.58 10.11
CA ARG A 68 -6.13 -13.10 9.16
C ARG A 68 -6.65 -11.98 8.27
N TRP A 69 -6.93 -10.80 8.82
CA TRP A 69 -7.34 -9.65 8.02
C TRP A 69 -6.28 -9.22 7.02
N PHE A 70 -5.00 -9.26 7.42
CA PHE A 70 -3.87 -9.03 6.53
C PHE A 70 -3.85 -10.04 5.38
N LEU A 71 -3.98 -11.34 5.68
CA LEU A 71 -4.01 -12.40 4.66
C LEU A 71 -5.23 -12.29 3.74
N ASN A 72 -6.42 -11.99 4.28
CA ASN A 72 -7.62 -11.75 3.49
C ASN A 72 -7.40 -10.59 2.51
N SER A 73 -6.72 -9.52 2.94
CA SER A 73 -6.42 -8.37 2.09
C SER A 73 -5.40 -8.69 1.02
N MET A 74 -4.35 -9.44 1.37
CA MET A 74 -3.34 -9.89 0.41
C MET A 74 -3.98 -10.76 -0.67
N LEU A 75 -4.85 -11.69 -0.27
CA LEU A 75 -5.58 -12.55 -1.19
C LEU A 75 -6.54 -11.74 -2.06
N ALA A 76 -7.40 -10.91 -1.46
CA ALA A 76 -8.36 -10.09 -2.18
C ALA A 76 -7.67 -9.16 -3.19
N ALA A 77 -6.63 -8.42 -2.76
CA ALA A 77 -5.94 -7.46 -3.61
C ALA A 77 -5.17 -8.15 -4.74
N THR A 78 -4.53 -9.28 -4.46
CA THR A 78 -3.80 -10.04 -5.49
C THR A 78 -4.78 -10.64 -6.50
N LEU A 79 -5.87 -11.28 -6.06
CA LEU A 79 -6.87 -11.88 -6.95
C LEU A 79 -7.56 -10.81 -7.80
N HIS A 80 -7.95 -9.68 -7.19
CA HIS A 80 -8.55 -8.56 -7.91
C HIS A 80 -7.59 -7.97 -8.95
N THR A 81 -6.31 -7.85 -8.61
CA THR A 81 -5.28 -7.37 -9.55
C THR A 81 -5.10 -8.33 -10.70
N LEU A 82 -4.98 -9.63 -10.44
CA LEU A 82 -4.85 -10.66 -11.48
C LEU A 82 -6.07 -10.68 -12.41
N LEU A 83 -7.28 -10.57 -11.84
CA LEU A 83 -8.52 -10.46 -12.61
C LEU A 83 -8.51 -9.21 -13.49
N SER A 84 -8.16 -8.05 -12.93
CA SER A 84 -8.07 -6.78 -13.65
C SER A 84 -7.10 -6.85 -14.83
N LEU A 85 -5.94 -7.48 -14.65
CA LEU A 85 -4.94 -7.69 -15.70
C LEU A 85 -5.46 -8.62 -16.78
N ALA A 86 -6.10 -9.73 -16.40
CA ALA A 86 -6.69 -10.68 -17.34
C ALA A 86 -7.77 -10.00 -18.20
N THR A 87 -8.67 -9.23 -17.58
CA THR A 87 -9.72 -8.51 -18.31
C THR A 87 -9.16 -7.43 -19.23
N ALA A 88 -8.11 -6.71 -18.82
CA ALA A 88 -7.48 -5.70 -19.66
C ALA A 88 -6.82 -6.31 -20.91
N SER A 89 -6.11 -7.43 -20.73
CA SER A 89 -5.47 -8.14 -21.84
C SER A 89 -6.46 -8.76 -22.84
N ALA A 90 -7.67 -9.11 -22.41
CA ALA A 90 -8.67 -9.71 -23.28
C ALA A 90 -9.16 -8.75 -24.39
N GLY A 91 -9.23 -7.44 -24.11
CA GLY A 91 -9.61 -6.44 -25.13
C GLY A 91 -8.57 -6.27 -26.23
N GLU A 92 -7.27 -6.33 -25.89
CA GLU A 92 -6.18 -6.20 -26.88
C GLU A 92 -6.12 -7.40 -27.85
N LEU A 93 -6.55 -8.59 -27.39
CA LEU A 93 -6.61 -9.80 -28.20
C LEU A 93 -7.69 -9.74 -29.29
N GLU A 94 -8.77 -9.00 -29.06
CA GLU A 94 -9.87 -8.87 -30.00
C GLU A 94 -9.48 -8.00 -31.21
N GLU A 95 -8.70 -6.94 -30.99
CA GLU A 95 -8.18 -6.07 -32.06
C GLU A 95 -7.04 -6.70 -32.87
N ALA A 96 -6.27 -7.62 -32.27
CA ALA A 96 -5.10 -8.24 -32.89
C ALA A 96 -5.43 -9.41 -33.84
N ALA A 97 -6.69 -9.85 -33.94
CA ALA A 97 -7.12 -10.95 -34.79
C ALA A 97 -7.03 -10.67 -36.31
N VAL A 98 -6.47 -9.52 -36.72
CA VAL A 98 -6.49 -9.04 -38.11
C VAL A 98 -5.17 -9.23 -38.86
N LEU A 99 -4.07 -9.65 -38.22
CA LEU A 99 -2.72 -9.58 -38.84
C LEU A 99 -1.97 -10.92 -38.95
N ASP A 100 -1.65 -11.30 -40.19
CA ASP A 100 -0.48 -12.06 -40.66
C ASP A 100 -0.28 -13.54 -40.27
N GLY A 101 -1.29 -14.26 -39.77
CA GLY A 101 -1.26 -15.73 -39.66
C GLY A 101 -0.41 -16.29 -38.51
N ALA A 102 0.04 -15.44 -37.58
CA ALA A 102 0.55 -15.87 -36.28
C ALA A 102 -0.62 -16.34 -35.38
N ASN A 103 -0.39 -17.36 -34.54
CA ASN A 103 -1.45 -17.79 -33.63
C ASN A 103 -1.70 -16.73 -32.54
N HIS A 104 -2.93 -16.62 -32.02
CA HIS A 104 -3.30 -15.58 -31.06
C HIS A 104 -2.42 -15.57 -29.80
N TRP A 105 -2.00 -16.74 -29.32
CA TRP A 105 -1.09 -16.88 -28.17
C TRP A 105 0.32 -16.33 -28.45
N GLN A 106 0.81 -16.49 -29.68
CA GLN A 106 2.12 -15.95 -30.10
C GLN A 106 2.08 -14.42 -30.22
N ILE A 107 1.04 -13.86 -30.83
CA ILE A 107 0.86 -12.41 -30.93
C ILE A 107 0.74 -11.80 -29.53
N PHE A 108 -0.10 -12.42 -28.67
CA PHE A 108 -0.28 -12.00 -27.29
C PHE A 108 1.02 -11.95 -26.50
N THR A 109 1.75 -13.06 -26.43
CA THR A 109 2.91 -13.18 -25.54
C THR A 109 4.17 -12.50 -26.07
N ARG A 110 4.34 -12.41 -27.38
CA ARG A 110 5.58 -11.89 -27.99
C ARG A 110 5.48 -10.45 -28.46
N VAL A 111 4.28 -9.93 -28.72
CA VAL A 111 4.09 -8.58 -29.24
C VAL A 111 3.29 -7.73 -28.26
N LEU A 112 2.06 -8.11 -27.94
CA LEU A 112 1.18 -7.30 -27.08
C LEU A 112 1.71 -7.18 -25.65
N LEU A 113 1.97 -8.30 -24.96
CA LEU A 113 2.41 -8.31 -23.56
C LEU A 113 3.67 -7.44 -23.30
N PRO A 114 4.74 -7.53 -24.12
CA PRO A 114 5.92 -6.67 -23.95
C PRO A 114 5.64 -5.18 -24.20
N LEU A 115 4.78 -4.86 -25.19
CA LEU A 115 4.42 -3.48 -25.50
C LEU A 115 3.53 -2.87 -24.42
N SER A 116 2.59 -3.65 -23.89
CA SER A 116 1.65 -3.26 -22.86
C SER A 116 2.23 -3.34 -21.44
N GLN A 117 3.47 -3.85 -21.26
CA GLN A 117 4.11 -4.01 -19.96
C GLN A 117 4.06 -2.75 -19.07
N PRO A 118 4.36 -1.52 -19.55
CA PRO A 118 4.27 -0.32 -18.72
C PRO A 118 2.83 0.02 -18.31
N ALA A 119 1.86 -0.20 -19.20
CA ALA A 119 0.44 0.02 -18.93
C ALA A 119 -0.09 -1.01 -17.92
N LEU A 120 0.22 -2.30 -18.13
CA LEU A 120 -0.13 -3.40 -17.23
C LEU A 120 0.56 -3.25 -15.86
N ALA A 121 1.79 -2.78 -15.79
CA ALA A 121 2.46 -2.49 -14.51
C ALA A 121 1.75 -1.37 -13.75
N THR A 122 1.32 -0.32 -14.44
CA THR A 122 0.55 0.78 -13.84
C THR A 122 -0.81 0.29 -13.36
N LEU A 123 -1.54 -0.47 -14.19
CA LEU A 123 -2.82 -1.08 -13.84
C LEU A 123 -2.66 -2.02 -12.64
N ALA A 124 -1.64 -2.86 -12.61
CA ALA A 124 -1.38 -3.77 -11.51
C ALA A 124 -1.25 -3.01 -10.18
N VAL A 125 -0.47 -1.93 -10.17
CA VAL A 125 -0.28 -1.10 -8.98
C VAL A 125 -1.58 -0.44 -8.55
N LEU A 126 -2.30 0.19 -9.49
CA LEU A 126 -3.54 0.91 -9.18
C LEU A 126 -4.65 -0.03 -8.71
N SER A 127 -4.84 -1.18 -9.38
CA SER A 127 -5.81 -2.21 -8.96
C SER A 127 -5.47 -2.77 -7.59
N PHE A 128 -4.19 -3.08 -7.32
CA PHE A 128 -3.76 -3.56 -6.01
C PHE A 128 -4.04 -2.52 -4.93
N LEU A 129 -3.62 -1.26 -5.13
CA LEU A 129 -3.82 -0.20 -4.14
C LEU A 129 -5.29 0.11 -3.91
N THR A 130 -6.12 0.06 -4.96
CA THR A 130 -7.55 0.32 -4.84
C THR A 130 -8.20 -0.72 -3.95
N ASN A 131 -7.92 -2.01 -4.19
CA ASN A 131 -8.48 -3.08 -3.38
C ASN A 131 -7.85 -3.17 -1.98
N TRP A 132 -6.54 -2.95 -1.86
CA TRP A 132 -5.81 -2.94 -0.57
C TRP A 132 -6.33 -1.87 0.39
N ASN A 133 -6.68 -0.69 -0.13
CA ASN A 133 -7.19 0.42 0.66
C ASN A 133 -8.73 0.45 0.75
N ASP A 134 -9.42 -0.55 0.19
CA ASP A 134 -10.87 -0.57 0.20
C ASP A 134 -11.40 -0.82 1.61
N PHE A 135 -12.12 0.17 2.12
CA PHE A 135 -12.70 0.15 3.45
C PHE A 135 -14.20 -0.11 3.41
N LEU A 136 -14.92 0.53 2.49
CA LEU A 136 -16.38 0.56 2.52
C LEU A 136 -16.98 -0.75 2.02
N TRP A 137 -16.54 -1.24 0.86
CA TRP A 137 -17.13 -2.44 0.27
C TRP A 137 -17.05 -3.66 1.19
N PRO A 138 -15.88 -3.99 1.79
CA PRO A 138 -15.78 -5.13 2.71
C PRO A 138 -16.71 -5.02 3.91
N VAL A 139 -16.92 -3.81 4.46
CA VAL A 139 -17.85 -3.60 5.59
C VAL A 139 -19.31 -3.88 5.20
N TYR A 140 -19.69 -3.60 3.96
CA TYR A 140 -21.05 -3.86 3.48
C TYR A 140 -21.33 -5.33 3.16
N VAL A 141 -20.31 -6.08 2.72
CA VAL A 141 -20.51 -7.45 2.21
C VAL A 141 -20.00 -8.57 3.12
N LEU A 142 -19.12 -8.25 4.08
CA LEU A 142 -18.57 -9.23 5.02
C LEU A 142 -19.32 -9.14 6.34
N PHE A 143 -19.96 -10.25 6.73
CA PHE A 143 -20.86 -10.29 7.88
C PHE A 143 -20.20 -10.80 9.17
N SER A 144 -18.95 -11.29 9.09
CA SER A 144 -18.22 -11.83 10.24
C SER A 144 -16.93 -11.05 10.48
N PRO A 145 -16.64 -10.60 11.72
CA PRO A 145 -15.42 -9.86 12.05
C PRO A 145 -14.14 -10.57 11.61
N GLU A 146 -14.08 -11.90 11.67
CA GLU A 146 -12.90 -12.69 11.30
C GLU A 146 -12.61 -12.69 9.79
N GLN A 147 -13.63 -12.39 8.97
CA GLN A 147 -13.53 -12.39 7.51
C GLN A 147 -13.15 -11.03 6.94
N LEU A 148 -13.14 -9.97 7.76
CA LEU A 148 -12.81 -8.62 7.33
C LEU A 148 -11.45 -8.54 6.61
N THR A 149 -11.33 -7.55 5.74
CA THR A 149 -10.05 -7.08 5.24
C THR A 149 -9.37 -6.18 6.29
N LEU A 150 -8.10 -5.91 6.08
CA LEU A 150 -7.21 -5.24 7.03
C LEU A 150 -7.65 -3.82 7.33
N PRO A 151 -7.96 -2.94 6.35
CA PRO A 151 -8.37 -1.57 6.67
C PRO A 151 -9.59 -1.48 7.61
N PRO A 152 -10.73 -2.14 7.35
CA PRO A 152 -11.85 -2.12 8.27
C PRO A 152 -11.59 -2.89 9.56
N GLY A 153 -10.82 -3.99 9.53
CA GLY A 153 -10.40 -4.69 10.74
C GLY A 153 -9.58 -3.82 11.69
N LEU A 154 -8.61 -3.06 11.18
CA LEU A 154 -7.84 -2.10 11.98
C LEU A 154 -8.72 -0.98 12.57
N GLY A 155 -9.79 -0.61 11.86
CA GLY A 155 -10.81 0.33 12.37
C GLY A 155 -11.46 -0.14 13.67
N LEU A 156 -11.66 -1.46 13.84
CA LEU A 156 -12.23 -2.04 15.07
C LEU A 156 -11.30 -1.95 16.28
N LEU A 157 -10.00 -1.74 16.08
CA LEU A 157 -9.03 -1.59 17.18
C LEU A 157 -9.15 -0.22 17.87
N GLN A 158 -9.76 0.76 17.20
CA GLN A 158 -9.97 2.11 17.72
C GLN A 158 -11.26 2.16 18.54
N ARG A 159 -11.20 1.74 19.81
CA ARG A 159 -12.35 1.78 20.73
C ARG A 159 -12.62 3.21 21.20
N ALA A 160 -13.90 3.52 21.44
CA ALA A 160 -14.37 4.87 21.77
C ALA A 160 -13.72 5.54 23.01
N TYR A 161 -13.29 4.76 24.01
CA TYR A 161 -12.77 5.30 25.28
C TYR A 161 -11.37 4.83 25.66
N ASN A 162 -10.84 3.79 25.03
CA ASN A 162 -9.53 3.20 25.38
C ASN A 162 -8.89 2.60 24.13
N THR A 163 -8.20 3.44 23.35
CA THR A 163 -7.46 2.99 22.17
C THR A 163 -6.07 2.52 22.56
N ASP A 164 -5.73 1.29 22.20
CA ASP A 164 -4.40 0.73 22.36
C ASP A 164 -3.51 1.19 21.20
N TYR A 165 -2.90 2.37 21.34
CA TYR A 165 -2.09 2.98 20.28
C TYR A 165 -0.95 2.10 19.77
N PRO A 166 -0.16 1.39 20.61
CA PRO A 166 0.86 0.47 20.11
C PRO A 166 0.30 -0.61 19.19
N VAL A 167 -0.86 -1.19 19.51
CA VAL A 167 -1.50 -2.22 18.68
C VAL A 167 -1.99 -1.63 17.36
N VAL A 168 -2.68 -0.49 17.39
CA VAL A 168 -3.15 0.18 16.17
C VAL A 168 -1.99 0.56 15.26
N MET A 169 -0.91 1.11 15.83
CA MET A 169 0.28 1.53 15.08
C MET A 169 1.06 0.33 14.54
N ALA A 170 1.17 -0.78 15.30
CA ALA A 170 1.77 -2.01 14.80
C ALA A 170 0.98 -2.58 13.61
N GLY A 171 -0.35 -2.54 13.67
CA GLY A 171 -1.23 -2.90 12.56
C GLY A 171 -1.04 -2.00 11.34
N ALA A 172 -0.92 -0.69 11.54
CA ALA A 172 -0.65 0.28 10.48
C ALA A 172 0.75 0.08 9.84
N VAL A 173 1.77 -0.25 10.64
CA VAL A 173 3.10 -0.62 10.13
C VAL A 173 2.98 -1.84 9.22
N LEU A 174 2.30 -2.92 9.66
CA LEU A 174 2.07 -4.10 8.82
C LEU A 174 1.30 -3.76 7.54
N ALA A 175 0.27 -2.92 7.64
CA ALA A 175 -0.53 -2.48 6.48
C ALA A 175 0.31 -1.71 5.44
N SER A 176 1.36 -1.01 5.87
CA SER A 176 2.25 -0.26 4.97
C SER A 176 3.25 -1.14 4.19
N VAL A 177 3.60 -2.32 4.72
CA VAL A 177 4.64 -3.19 4.14
C VAL A 177 4.40 -3.53 2.66
N PRO A 178 3.24 -4.11 2.26
CA PRO A 178 3.04 -4.49 0.86
C PRO A 178 2.97 -3.28 -0.07
N VAL A 179 2.44 -2.13 0.40
CA VAL A 179 2.41 -0.89 -0.37
C VAL A 179 3.83 -0.37 -0.63
N LEU A 180 4.70 -0.39 0.39
CA LEU A 180 6.10 0.02 0.24
C LEU A 180 6.87 -0.93 -0.69
N LEU A 181 6.67 -2.24 -0.56
CA LEU A 181 7.28 -3.23 -1.45
C LEU A 181 6.82 -3.01 -2.90
N LEU A 182 5.52 -2.82 -3.11
CA LEU A 182 4.95 -2.53 -4.43
C LEU A 182 5.54 -1.25 -5.02
N PHE A 183 5.66 -0.18 -4.23
CA PHE A 183 6.30 1.06 -4.66
C PHE A 183 7.76 0.82 -5.08
N VAL A 184 8.56 0.11 -4.29
CA VAL A 184 9.96 -0.18 -4.62
C VAL A 184 10.10 -0.97 -5.93
N LEU A 185 9.17 -1.87 -6.21
CA LEU A 185 9.14 -2.67 -7.45
C LEU A 185 8.62 -1.87 -8.66
N ALA A 186 7.65 -0.98 -8.44
CA ALA A 186 6.96 -0.23 -9.49
C ALA A 186 7.62 1.10 -9.85
N GLN A 187 8.36 1.74 -8.92
CA GLN A 187 8.93 3.08 -9.09
C GLN A 187 9.75 3.21 -10.38
N ARG A 188 10.49 2.16 -10.78
CA ARG A 188 11.28 2.17 -12.03
C ARG A 188 10.41 2.33 -13.28
N HIS A 189 9.24 1.68 -13.30
CA HIS A 189 8.30 1.74 -14.44
C HIS A 189 7.54 3.06 -14.45
N ILE A 190 7.15 3.55 -13.27
CA ILE A 190 6.47 4.85 -13.11
C ILE A 190 7.39 6.00 -13.56
N ILE A 191 8.65 6.00 -13.11
CA ILE A 191 9.64 7.02 -13.49
C ILE A 191 9.91 7.00 -15.01
N GLN A 192 10.03 5.81 -15.61
CA GLN A 192 10.19 5.66 -17.06
C GLN A 192 8.97 6.21 -17.82
N GLY A 193 7.74 5.96 -17.34
CA GLY A 193 6.51 6.49 -17.93
C GLY A 193 6.45 8.03 -17.93
N VAL A 194 6.76 8.66 -16.80
CA VAL A 194 6.78 10.13 -16.65
C VAL A 194 7.90 10.77 -17.48
N SER A 195 9.07 10.12 -17.57
CA SER A 195 10.18 10.63 -18.38
C SER A 195 9.87 10.68 -19.89
N ARG A 196 9.01 9.78 -20.39
CA ARG A 196 8.59 9.76 -21.79
C ARG A 196 7.51 10.80 -22.10
N SER A 197 6.62 11.11 -21.15
CA SER A 197 5.61 12.17 -21.32
C SER A 197 6.17 13.58 -21.12
N GLY A 198 7.25 13.74 -20.34
CA GLY A 198 7.91 15.01 -20.06
C GLY A 198 8.83 15.57 -21.17
N LEU A 199 9.07 14.83 -22.26
CA LEU A 199 9.89 15.28 -23.40
C LEU A 199 9.13 16.14 -24.43
N LYS A 200 7.86 16.48 -24.16
CA LYS A 200 7.13 17.51 -24.92
C LYS A 200 7.11 18.82 -24.13
N GLY A 201 8.25 19.50 -24.10
CA GLY A 201 8.44 20.82 -23.51
C GLY A 201 9.68 21.50 -24.07
#